data_AF-A0A6N2HMQ1-F1
#
_entry.id   AF-A0A6N2HMQ1-F1
#
_cell.length_a   1.000
_cell.length_b   1.000
_cell.length_c   1.000
_cell.angle_alpha   90.00
_cell.angle_beta   90.00
_cell.angle_gamma   90.00
#
_symmetry.space_group_name_H-M   'P 1'
#
loop_
_entity.id
_entity.type
_entity.pdbx_description
1 polymer ?
#
loop_
_entity_poly.entity_id
_entity_poly.type
_entity_poly.pdbx_seq_one_letter_code
_entity_poly.pdbx_strand_id
1 'polypeptide(L)'
;MSDTQRMNESLKSFKGYESFRMKGEFRSEISVGVDLRADRQGNCVGTYKQNQVPDEIIIIRDRGWVRHGDKNLDETRKFAKIYMPDKLAAVDEAIKKSRGKYVEYPARDLLEAPGVFLCAFHLAFMKVPAKVSRAKEMGNPRTRGGERTIQLTHGSGAGEVSVHVPEKGGNTPRGIEFNLGDVPVLLELDEYDRPVTVKPPAPADVVQEKEVRALDLASDLPGD
;
A
#
# COMPACT_ATOMS: atom_id res chain seq x y z
N MET A 1 14.39 -14.50 26.69
CA MET A 1 14.35 -13.13 26.13
C MET A 1 12.99 -12.53 26.46
N SER A 2 12.92 -11.30 26.98
CA SER A 2 11.63 -10.66 27.28
C SER A 2 10.92 -10.18 26.02
N ASP A 3 9.60 -10.01 26.07
CA ASP A 3 8.80 -9.46 24.96
C ASP A 3 9.29 -8.08 24.53
N THR A 4 9.62 -7.21 25.49
CA THR A 4 10.22 -5.90 25.23
C THR A 4 11.53 -6.02 24.45
N GLN A 5 12.40 -6.97 24.81
CA GLN A 5 13.65 -7.19 24.08
C GLN A 5 13.37 -7.71 22.67
N ARG A 6 12.48 -8.69 22.51
CA ARG A 6 12.07 -9.23 21.21
C ARG A 6 11.52 -8.15 20.28
N MET A 7 10.62 -7.32 20.79
CA MET A 7 10.03 -6.23 20.02
C MET A 7 11.09 -5.21 19.62
N ASN A 8 11.98 -4.82 20.53
CA ASN A 8 13.06 -3.88 20.23
C ASN A 8 14.05 -4.41 19.18
N GLU A 9 14.41 -5.68 19.26
CA GLU A 9 15.25 -6.32 18.24
C GLU A 9 14.53 -6.35 16.88
N SER A 10 13.23 -6.62 16.88
CA SER A 10 12.43 -6.65 15.64
C SER A 10 12.25 -5.28 15.01
N LEU A 11 12.00 -4.25 15.83
CA LEU A 11 11.94 -2.86 15.39
C LEU A 11 13.29 -2.37 14.87
N LYS A 12 14.39 -2.78 15.51
CA LYS A 12 15.75 -2.49 15.03
C LYS A 12 15.99 -3.10 13.66
N SER A 13 15.67 -4.39 13.47
CA SER A 13 15.79 -5.07 12.18
C SER A 13 14.90 -4.40 11.12
N PHE A 14 13.63 -4.14 11.44
CA PHE A 14 12.69 -3.44 10.56
C PHE A 14 13.24 -2.10 10.05
N LYS A 15 13.74 -1.27 10.96
CA LYS A 15 14.32 0.04 10.63
C LYS A 15 15.66 -0.07 9.92
N GLY A 16 16.31 -1.24 9.91
CA GLY A 16 17.55 -1.49 9.19
C GLY A 16 17.36 -2.00 7.75
N TYR A 17 16.19 -2.55 7.41
CA TYR A 17 15.94 -3.05 6.06
C TYR A 17 15.83 -1.90 5.04
N GLU A 18 16.47 -2.09 3.89
CA GLU A 18 16.48 -1.13 2.77
C GLU A 18 15.26 -1.32 1.86
N SER A 19 14.72 -2.53 1.81
CA SER A 19 13.52 -2.86 1.04
C SER A 19 12.75 -4.02 1.66
N PHE A 20 11.47 -4.13 1.31
CA PHE A 20 10.68 -5.33 1.54
C PHE A 20 9.42 -5.33 0.67
N ARG A 21 8.76 -6.48 0.61
CA ARG A 21 7.41 -6.64 0.11
C ARG A 21 6.40 -6.48 1.25
N MET A 22 5.35 -5.73 0.97
CA MET A 22 4.20 -5.50 1.83
C MET A 22 2.97 -6.13 1.17
N LYS A 23 2.23 -6.92 1.93
CA LYS A 23 0.93 -7.44 1.49
C LYS A 23 -0.11 -7.24 2.58
N GLY A 24 -1.27 -6.72 2.23
CA GLY A 24 -2.33 -6.49 3.21
C GLY A 24 -3.67 -6.18 2.56
N GLU A 25 -4.72 -6.29 3.36
CA GLU A 25 -6.05 -5.80 3.02
C GLU A 25 -6.59 -5.03 4.23
N PHE A 26 -7.18 -3.88 3.99
CA PHE A 26 -7.88 -3.11 5.01
C PHE A 26 -9.23 -2.66 4.46
N ARG A 27 -10.20 -2.53 5.37
CA ARG A 27 -11.59 -2.23 5.04
C ARG A 27 -12.04 -1.02 5.83
N SER A 28 -12.25 0.08 5.11
CA SER A 28 -13.04 1.22 5.58
C SER A 28 -14.43 1.12 4.94
N GLU A 29 -14.98 2.24 4.47
CA GLU A 29 -16.06 2.30 3.49
C GLU A 29 -15.70 1.61 2.16
N ILE A 30 -14.39 1.53 1.85
CA ILE A 30 -13.85 0.80 0.70
C ILE A 30 -12.91 -0.32 1.15
N SER A 31 -12.88 -1.43 0.41
CA SER A 31 -11.90 -2.50 0.60
C SER A 31 -10.66 -2.17 -0.22
N VAL A 32 -9.52 -1.97 0.45
CA VAL A 32 -8.23 -1.71 -0.19
C VAL A 32 -7.29 -2.87 0.07
N GLY A 33 -6.75 -3.45 -1.00
CA GLY A 33 -5.72 -4.48 -0.95
C GLY A 33 -4.42 -3.99 -1.55
N VAL A 34 -3.29 -4.38 -0.97
CA VAL A 34 -1.95 -4.04 -1.49
C VAL A 34 -1.09 -5.29 -1.57
N ASP A 35 -0.28 -5.35 -2.62
CA ASP A 35 0.85 -6.26 -2.77
C ASP A 35 1.96 -5.48 -3.47
N LEU A 36 2.83 -4.85 -2.67
CA LEU A 36 3.79 -3.83 -3.10
C LEU A 36 5.19 -4.24 -2.68
N ARG A 37 6.19 -3.99 -3.52
CA ARG A 37 7.61 -4.00 -3.16
C ARG A 37 8.09 -2.57 -3.13
N ALA A 38 8.67 -2.14 -2.02
CA ALA A 38 9.16 -0.78 -1.87
C ALA A 38 10.57 -0.75 -1.27
N ASP A 39 11.35 0.26 -1.64
CA ASP A 39 12.65 0.56 -1.04
C ASP A 39 12.67 1.97 -0.42
N ARG A 40 13.72 2.25 0.36
CA ARG A 40 13.90 3.53 1.04
C ARG A 40 14.19 4.69 0.10
N GLN A 41 14.60 4.40 -1.12
CA GLN A 41 14.94 5.38 -2.16
C GLN A 41 13.69 5.89 -2.88
N GLY A 42 12.51 5.38 -2.53
CA GLY A 42 11.22 5.79 -3.09
C GLY A 42 10.88 5.03 -4.38
N ASN A 43 11.51 3.88 -4.63
CA ASN A 43 11.06 2.98 -5.68
C ASN A 43 9.97 2.07 -5.12
N CYS A 44 8.89 1.90 -5.89
CA CYS A 44 7.78 1.04 -5.51
C CYS A 44 7.22 0.36 -6.75
N VAL A 45 6.84 -0.91 -6.65
CA VAL A 45 6.13 -1.62 -7.72
C VAL A 45 5.22 -2.68 -7.14
N GLY A 46 4.05 -2.86 -7.75
CA GLY A 46 3.18 -3.97 -7.42
C GLY A 46 1.76 -3.71 -7.85
N THR A 47 0.83 -4.25 -7.08
CA THR A 47 -0.61 -4.07 -7.31
C THR A 47 -1.26 -3.42 -6.11
N TYR A 48 -2.13 -2.47 -6.36
CA TYR A 48 -3.13 -2.06 -5.39
C TYR A 48 -4.52 -2.44 -5.91
N LYS A 49 -5.45 -2.68 -5.00
CA LYS A 49 -6.81 -3.11 -5.32
C LYS A 49 -7.77 -2.22 -4.58
N GLN A 50 -8.76 -1.68 -5.27
CA GLN A 50 -9.91 -1.04 -4.65
C GLN A 50 -11.15 -1.87 -4.98
N ASN A 51 -11.89 -2.30 -3.96
CA ASN A 51 -13.06 -3.18 -4.10
C ASN A 51 -12.77 -4.43 -4.95
N GLN A 52 -11.62 -5.06 -4.71
CA GLN A 52 -11.13 -6.25 -5.43
C GLN A 52 -10.85 -6.02 -6.92
N VAL A 53 -10.75 -4.78 -7.37
CA VAL A 53 -10.36 -4.40 -8.72
C VAL A 53 -8.89 -3.99 -8.72
N PRO A 54 -7.99 -4.75 -9.38
CA PRO A 54 -6.56 -4.48 -9.34
C PRO A 54 -6.14 -3.44 -10.37
N ASP A 55 -5.25 -2.57 -9.92
CA ASP A 55 -4.44 -1.68 -10.74
C ASP A 55 -2.96 -1.98 -10.46
N GLU A 56 -2.13 -1.84 -11.49
CA GLU A 56 -0.69 -1.95 -11.36
C GLU A 56 -0.09 -0.58 -11.08
N ILE A 57 0.87 -0.52 -10.17
CA ILE A 57 1.56 0.71 -9.82
C ILE A 57 3.07 0.57 -9.95
N ILE A 58 3.70 1.61 -10.47
CA ILE A 58 5.15 1.79 -10.50
C ILE A 58 5.41 3.21 -9.99
N ILE A 59 6.28 3.36 -8.99
CA ILE A 59 6.80 4.66 -8.54
C ILE A 59 8.31 4.60 -8.63
N ILE A 60 8.90 5.63 -9.23
CA ILE A 60 10.34 5.83 -9.29
C ILE A 60 10.59 7.27 -8.87
N ARG A 61 10.95 7.45 -7.60
CA ARG A 61 11.22 8.77 -7.00
C ARG A 61 10.01 9.71 -7.11
N ASP A 62 10.09 10.70 -8.00
CA ASP A 62 9.12 11.78 -8.18
C ASP A 62 8.07 11.50 -9.25
N ARG A 63 8.19 10.38 -9.96
CA ARG A 63 7.26 9.96 -11.02
C ARG A 63 6.56 8.66 -10.67
N GLY A 64 5.29 8.58 -11.04
CA GLY A 64 4.44 7.43 -10.82
C GLY A 64 3.67 7.04 -12.08
N TRP A 65 3.36 5.76 -12.20
CA TRP A 65 2.58 5.21 -13.29
C TRP A 65 1.55 4.26 -12.73
N VAL A 66 0.30 4.43 -13.17
CA VAL A 66 -0.81 3.52 -12.85
C VAL A 66 -1.33 2.92 -14.13
N ARG A 67 -1.45 1.60 -14.18
CA ARG A 67 -2.17 0.92 -15.25
C ARG A 67 -3.45 0.35 -14.69
N HIS A 68 -4.57 0.91 -15.13
CA HIS A 68 -5.87 0.46 -14.69
C HIS A 68 -6.23 -0.88 -15.32
N GLY A 69 -6.77 -1.80 -14.51
CA GLY A 69 -7.34 -3.04 -15.03
C GLY A 69 -8.60 -2.76 -15.86
N ASP A 70 -8.91 -3.61 -16.84
CA ASP A 70 -10.12 -3.46 -17.67
C ASP A 70 -11.40 -3.38 -16.82
N LYS A 71 -11.45 -4.18 -15.74
CA LYS A 71 -12.55 -4.15 -14.78
C LYS A 71 -12.68 -2.77 -14.10
N ASN A 72 -11.57 -2.10 -13.79
CA ASN A 72 -11.61 -0.77 -13.18
C ASN A 72 -12.18 0.24 -14.16
N LEU A 73 -11.69 0.23 -15.40
CA LEU A 73 -12.19 1.10 -16.46
C LEU A 73 -13.69 0.89 -16.73
N ASP A 74 -14.15 -0.37 -16.70
CA ASP A 74 -15.57 -0.69 -16.89
C ASP A 74 -16.44 -0.20 -15.71
N GLU A 75 -15.95 -0.30 -14.47
CA GLU A 75 -16.63 0.27 -13.29
C GLU A 75 -16.65 1.81 -13.32
N THR A 76 -15.54 2.47 -13.70
CA THR A 76 -15.48 3.92 -13.92
C THR A 76 -16.51 4.36 -14.97
N ARG A 77 -16.65 3.61 -16.07
CA ARG A 77 -17.66 3.88 -17.09
C ARG A 77 -19.08 3.75 -16.56
N LYS A 78 -19.37 2.67 -15.81
CA LYS A 78 -20.69 2.44 -15.20
C LYS A 78 -21.03 3.58 -14.23
N PHE A 79 -20.06 3.97 -13.41
CA PHE A 79 -20.20 5.09 -12.48
C PHE A 79 -20.53 6.39 -13.22
N ALA A 80 -19.75 6.76 -14.23
CA ALA A 80 -20.00 7.95 -15.04
C ALA A 80 -21.37 7.92 -15.71
N LYS A 81 -21.80 6.77 -16.23
CA LYS A 81 -23.13 6.62 -16.84
C LYS A 81 -24.27 6.90 -15.85
N ILE A 82 -24.11 6.54 -14.58
CA ILE A 82 -25.15 6.68 -13.55
C ILE A 82 -25.11 8.08 -12.92
N TYR A 83 -23.92 8.53 -12.52
CA TYR A 83 -23.77 9.71 -11.67
C TYR A 83 -23.28 10.97 -12.41
N MET A 84 -22.65 10.82 -13.58
CA MET A 84 -22.09 11.92 -14.36
C MET A 84 -22.38 11.78 -15.86
N PRO A 85 -23.66 11.64 -16.27
CA PRO A 85 -24.01 11.31 -17.65
C PRO A 85 -23.54 12.36 -18.67
N ASP A 86 -23.41 13.63 -18.26
CA ASP A 86 -22.87 14.73 -19.08
C ASP A 86 -21.36 14.59 -19.35
N LYS A 87 -20.64 13.81 -18.53
CA LYS A 87 -19.20 13.53 -18.67
C LYS A 87 -18.91 12.20 -19.36
N LEU A 88 -19.90 11.35 -19.60
CA LEU A 88 -19.71 9.99 -20.10
C LEU A 88 -18.88 9.92 -21.39
N ALA A 89 -19.08 10.83 -22.34
CA ALA A 89 -18.31 10.85 -23.59
C ALA A 89 -16.81 11.13 -23.35
N ALA A 90 -16.48 12.02 -22.42
CA ALA A 90 -15.09 12.32 -22.06
C ALA A 90 -14.45 11.13 -21.33
N VAL A 91 -15.21 10.44 -20.47
CA VAL A 91 -14.78 9.21 -19.78
C VAL A 91 -14.52 8.09 -20.79
N ASP A 92 -15.41 7.88 -21.76
CA ASP A 92 -15.25 6.86 -22.80
C ASP A 92 -13.98 7.10 -23.64
N GLU A 93 -13.70 8.36 -24.00
CA GLU A 93 -12.45 8.72 -24.70
C GLU A 93 -11.20 8.53 -23.82
N ALA A 94 -11.27 8.88 -22.53
CA ALA A 94 -10.16 8.67 -21.61
C ALA A 94 -9.87 7.17 -21.38
N ILE A 95 -10.90 6.34 -21.20
CA ILE A 95 -10.79 4.87 -21.12
C ILE A 95 -10.14 4.30 -22.38
N LYS A 96 -10.57 4.76 -23.56
CA LYS A 96 -10.01 4.30 -24.83
C LYS A 96 -8.51 4.61 -24.94
N LYS A 97 -8.07 5.76 -24.43
CA LYS A 97 -6.65 6.15 -24.43
C LYS A 97 -5.84 5.38 -23.39
N SER A 98 -6.37 5.14 -22.20
CA SER A 98 -5.64 4.52 -21.08
C SER A 98 -5.63 2.99 -21.13
N ARG A 99 -6.58 2.36 -21.82
CA ARG A 99 -6.70 0.90 -21.82
C ARG A 99 -5.41 0.23 -22.30
N GLY A 100 -4.87 -0.63 -21.44
CA GLY A 100 -3.61 -1.35 -21.68
C GLY A 100 -2.34 -0.51 -21.52
N LYS A 101 -2.46 0.77 -21.15
CA LYS A 101 -1.35 1.71 -20.98
C LYS A 101 -1.21 2.13 -19.53
N TYR A 102 -0.04 2.66 -19.20
CA TYR A 102 0.20 3.37 -17.95
C TYR A 102 -0.17 4.84 -18.11
N VAL A 103 -0.89 5.37 -17.12
CA VAL A 103 -1.10 6.80 -16.94
C VAL A 103 0.01 7.32 -16.04
N GLU A 104 0.74 8.33 -16.51
CA GLU A 104 1.81 8.97 -15.74
C GLU A 104 1.28 10.12 -14.88
N TYR A 105 1.68 10.11 -13.61
CA TYR A 105 1.37 11.11 -12.60
C TYR A 105 2.65 11.57 -11.87
N PRO A 106 2.67 12.77 -11.28
CA PRO A 106 3.60 13.09 -10.19
C PRO A 106 3.43 12.06 -9.06
N ALA A 107 4.53 11.51 -8.55
CA ALA A 107 4.46 10.47 -7.51
C ALA A 107 3.71 10.95 -6.25
N ARG A 108 3.85 12.23 -5.90
CA ARG A 108 3.17 12.82 -4.75
C ARG A 108 1.64 12.68 -4.84
N ASP A 109 1.07 12.78 -6.04
CA ASP A 109 -0.37 12.73 -6.27
C ASP A 109 -0.86 11.27 -6.10
N LEU A 110 -0.07 10.28 -6.58
CA LEU A 110 -0.36 8.86 -6.33
C LEU A 110 -0.27 8.48 -4.85
N LEU A 111 0.67 9.07 -4.12
CA LEU A 111 0.90 8.76 -2.70
C LEU A 111 -0.24 9.23 -1.78
N GLU A 112 -1.18 10.05 -2.28
CA GLU A 112 -2.41 10.41 -1.57
C GLU A 112 -3.43 9.26 -1.57
N ALA A 113 -3.33 8.31 -2.52
CA ALA A 113 -4.26 7.20 -2.61
C ALA A 113 -4.07 6.20 -1.43
N PRO A 114 -5.17 5.72 -0.82
CA PRO A 114 -5.12 4.72 0.23
C PRO A 114 -4.32 3.48 -0.19
N GLY A 115 -3.40 3.04 0.67
CA GLY A 115 -2.53 1.90 0.42
C GLY A 115 -1.31 2.22 -0.46
N VAL A 116 -1.42 3.14 -1.42
CA VAL A 116 -0.26 3.59 -2.22
C VAL A 116 0.72 4.41 -1.39
N PHE A 117 0.24 5.16 -0.39
CA PHE A 117 1.09 5.89 0.56
C PHE A 117 2.16 4.99 1.23
N LEU A 118 1.96 3.67 1.28
CA LEU A 118 2.94 2.70 1.78
C LEU A 118 4.25 2.69 0.98
N CYS A 119 4.21 3.11 -0.28
CA CYS A 119 5.40 3.33 -1.11
C CYS A 119 6.27 4.48 -0.56
N ALA A 120 5.71 5.43 0.18
CA ALA A 120 6.46 6.48 0.88
C ALA A 120 6.91 5.98 2.27
N PHE A 121 7.86 5.06 2.26
CA PHE A 121 8.32 4.29 3.44
C PHE A 121 8.59 5.14 4.70
N HIS A 122 9.25 6.28 4.53
CA HIS A 122 9.59 7.19 5.63
C HIS A 122 8.35 7.82 6.28
N LEU A 123 7.30 8.09 5.50
CA LEU A 123 6.03 8.62 5.98
C LEU A 123 5.16 7.50 6.56
N ALA A 124 4.99 6.41 5.79
CA ALA A 124 4.14 5.28 6.16
C ALA A 124 4.50 4.67 7.52
N PHE A 125 5.80 4.60 7.83
CA PHE A 125 6.29 3.99 9.06
C PHE A 125 6.90 5.00 10.05
N MET A 126 6.59 6.29 9.91
CA MET A 126 7.11 7.32 10.82
C MET A 126 6.65 7.10 12.27
N LYS A 127 5.41 6.60 12.44
CA LYS A 127 4.80 6.33 13.74
C LYS A 127 5.28 5.03 14.39
N VAL A 128 5.94 4.14 13.63
CA VAL A 128 6.55 2.93 14.18
C VAL A 128 7.76 3.34 15.02
N PRO A 129 7.75 3.12 16.34
CA PRO A 129 8.83 3.57 17.22
C PRO A 129 10.14 2.84 16.91
N ALA A 130 11.28 3.51 17.12
CA ALA A 130 12.58 2.87 16.99
C ALA A 130 12.87 1.90 18.16
N LYS A 131 12.30 2.18 19.34
CA LYS A 131 12.45 1.38 20.55
C LYS A 131 11.22 1.60 21.45
N VAL A 132 10.90 0.59 22.25
CA VAL A 132 9.82 0.58 23.24
C VAL A 132 10.36 0.26 24.63
N SER A 133 9.76 0.87 25.66
CA SER A 133 10.07 0.61 27.07
C SER A 133 9.34 -0.63 27.62
N ARG A 134 8.19 -0.95 27.03
CA ARG A 134 7.36 -2.10 27.36
C ARG A 134 6.72 -2.67 26.10
N ALA A 135 6.68 -3.99 26.01
CA ALA A 135 5.86 -4.74 25.08
C ALA A 135 5.20 -5.91 25.83
N LYS A 136 4.07 -6.37 25.32
CA LYS A 136 3.39 -7.57 25.79
C LYS A 136 2.97 -8.41 24.60
N GLU A 137 3.08 -9.72 24.73
CA GLU A 137 2.38 -10.63 23.84
C GLU A 137 0.86 -10.44 23.97
N MET A 138 0.19 -10.24 22.83
CA MET A 138 -1.25 -10.02 22.74
C MET A 138 -1.83 -10.90 21.63
N GLY A 139 -3.11 -11.27 21.77
CA GLY A 139 -3.82 -12.06 20.76
C GLY A 139 -3.36 -13.52 20.67
N ASN A 140 -3.94 -14.24 19.70
CA ASN A 140 -3.57 -15.63 19.43
C ASN A 140 -2.42 -15.70 18.42
N PRO A 141 -1.44 -16.59 18.62
CA PRO A 141 -0.39 -16.82 17.63
C PRO A 141 -0.96 -17.22 16.27
N ARG A 142 -0.35 -16.74 15.20
CA ARG A 142 -0.75 -17.01 13.81
C ARG A 142 0.26 -17.92 13.13
N THR A 143 -0.20 -18.86 12.31
CA THR A 143 0.67 -19.72 11.49
C THR A 143 0.57 -19.31 10.03
N ARG A 144 1.69 -18.99 9.39
CA ARG A 144 1.78 -18.64 7.97
C ARG A 144 2.96 -19.38 7.35
N GLY A 145 2.73 -20.11 6.26
CA GLY A 145 3.80 -20.87 5.57
C GLY A 145 4.55 -21.87 6.48
N GLY A 146 3.88 -22.40 7.51
CA GLY A 146 4.49 -23.30 8.51
C GLY A 146 5.25 -22.60 9.65
N GLU A 147 5.43 -21.28 9.59
CA GLU A 147 6.04 -20.51 10.67
C GLU A 147 4.95 -19.95 11.60
N ARG A 148 5.11 -20.18 12.90
CA ARG A 148 4.25 -19.64 13.95
C ARG A 148 4.79 -18.30 14.41
N THR A 149 3.92 -17.30 14.50
CA THR A 149 4.24 -15.92 14.89
C THR A 149 3.38 -15.51 16.08
N ILE A 150 3.96 -14.69 16.95
CA ILE A 150 3.26 -14.04 18.06
C ILE A 150 3.15 -12.54 17.78
N GLN A 151 2.16 -11.88 18.36
CA GLN A 151 1.97 -10.44 18.25
C GLN A 151 2.49 -9.75 19.50
N LEU A 152 3.45 -8.85 19.32
CA LEU A 152 4.00 -8.03 20.39
C LEU A 152 3.47 -6.61 20.24
N THR A 153 2.76 -6.14 21.26
CA THR A 153 2.08 -4.84 21.24
C THR A 153 2.75 -3.85 22.17
N HIS A 154 2.94 -2.63 21.67
CA HIS A 154 3.39 -1.47 22.44
C HIS A 154 2.30 -0.40 22.50
N GLY A 155 2.11 0.16 23.70
CA GLY A 155 1.17 1.25 23.93
C GLY A 155 -0.23 0.73 24.26
N SER A 156 -1.20 1.63 24.13
CA SER A 156 -2.64 1.36 24.22
C SER A 156 -3.37 2.48 23.48
N GLY A 157 -4.39 2.15 22.69
CA GLY A 157 -5.24 3.14 22.00
C GLY A 157 -4.62 3.67 20.70
N ALA A 158 -4.80 4.97 20.40
CA ALA A 158 -4.51 5.56 19.09
C ALA A 158 -3.02 5.56 18.65
N GLY A 159 -2.09 5.26 19.57
CA GLY A 159 -0.65 5.13 19.29
C GLY A 159 -0.16 3.68 19.35
N GLU A 160 -1.07 2.71 19.38
CA GLU A 160 -0.74 1.30 19.47
C GLU A 160 -0.07 0.81 18.17
N VAL A 161 1.07 0.15 18.34
CA VAL A 161 1.78 -0.53 17.26
C VAL A 161 1.98 -1.97 17.68
N SER A 162 1.56 -2.88 16.82
CA SER A 162 1.69 -4.32 17.00
C SER A 162 2.65 -4.87 15.96
N VAL A 163 3.60 -5.70 16.38
CA VAL A 163 4.57 -6.34 15.48
C VAL A 163 4.42 -7.84 15.61
N HIS A 164 4.20 -8.51 14.49
CA HIS A 164 4.19 -9.97 14.42
C HIS A 164 5.61 -10.48 14.23
N VAL A 165 6.07 -11.33 15.14
CA VAL A 165 7.44 -11.87 15.15
C VAL A 165 7.41 -13.40 15.22
N PRO A 166 8.43 -14.11 14.69
CA PRO A 166 8.53 -15.56 14.86
C PRO A 166 8.46 -15.95 16.34
N GLU A 167 7.68 -16.98 16.65
CA GLU A 167 7.57 -17.53 18.00
C GLU A 167 8.94 -18.05 18.48
N LYS A 168 9.73 -18.60 17.56
CA LYS A 168 11.06 -19.20 17.81
C LYS A 168 12.10 -18.68 16.81
N GLY A 169 13.36 -18.56 17.27
CA GLY A 169 14.56 -18.55 16.41
C GLY A 169 14.84 -17.29 15.59
N GLY A 170 13.98 -16.26 15.59
CA GLY A 170 14.20 -15.05 14.81
C GLY A 170 13.53 -13.81 15.38
N ASN A 171 14.06 -12.64 14.98
CA ASN A 171 13.54 -11.32 15.31
C ASN A 171 13.15 -10.52 14.05
N THR A 172 13.20 -11.13 12.86
CA THR A 172 12.70 -10.48 11.66
C THR A 172 11.17 -10.41 11.74
N PRO A 173 10.55 -9.23 11.68
CA PRO A 173 9.10 -9.14 11.70
C PRO A 173 8.48 -9.89 10.51
N ARG A 174 7.23 -10.32 10.67
CA ARG A 174 6.41 -10.92 9.61
C ARG A 174 5.18 -10.09 9.30
N GLY A 175 4.87 -9.14 10.18
CA GLY A 175 3.86 -8.13 9.92
C GLY A 175 3.89 -7.01 10.93
N ILE A 176 3.27 -5.90 10.56
CA ILE A 176 3.04 -4.76 11.42
C ILE A 176 1.55 -4.44 11.34
N GLU A 177 0.94 -4.30 12.51
CA GLU A 177 -0.43 -3.86 12.68
C GLU A 177 -0.45 -2.46 13.29
N PHE A 178 -1.21 -1.56 12.66
CA PHE A 178 -1.39 -0.17 13.05
C PHE A 178 -2.75 0.34 12.54
N ASN A 179 -3.21 1.46 13.06
CA ASN A 179 -4.47 2.06 12.62
C ASN A 179 -4.25 3.14 11.55
N LEU A 180 -5.03 3.07 10.46
CA LEU A 180 -5.24 4.16 9.52
C LEU A 180 -6.57 4.84 9.84
N GLY A 181 -6.52 5.97 10.56
CA GLY A 181 -7.71 6.51 11.21
C GLY A 181 -8.23 5.51 12.26
N ASP A 182 -9.48 5.09 12.13
CA ASP A 182 -10.10 4.07 12.97
C ASP A 182 -10.06 2.65 12.37
N VAL A 183 -9.37 2.48 11.23
CA VAL A 183 -9.30 1.22 10.50
C VAL A 183 -8.03 0.47 10.89
N PRO A 184 -8.12 -0.72 11.51
CA PRO A 184 -6.96 -1.54 11.77
C PRO A 184 -6.42 -2.10 10.46
N VAL A 185 -5.11 -1.99 10.27
CA VAL A 185 -4.39 -2.47 9.09
C VAL A 185 -3.31 -3.43 9.54
N LEU A 186 -3.34 -4.65 9.01
CA LEU A 186 -2.22 -5.57 9.09
C LEU A 186 -1.50 -5.63 7.75
N LEU A 187 -0.22 -5.24 7.76
CA LEU A 187 0.68 -5.46 6.64
C LEU A 187 1.55 -6.68 6.95
N GLU A 188 1.45 -7.70 6.13
CA GLU A 188 2.41 -8.80 6.07
C GLU A 188 3.67 -8.32 5.36
N LEU A 189 4.83 -8.71 5.91
CA LEU A 189 6.13 -8.29 5.43
C LEU A 189 6.97 -9.52 5.06
N ASP A 190 7.52 -9.52 3.84
CA ASP A 190 8.44 -10.54 3.35
C ASP A 190 9.47 -9.94 2.36
N GLU A 191 10.35 -10.78 1.81
CA GLU A 191 11.34 -10.37 0.78
C GLU A 191 12.27 -9.20 1.18
N TYR A 192 12.70 -9.17 2.44
CA TYR A 192 13.63 -8.17 2.97
C TYR A 192 14.94 -8.05 2.19
N ASP A 193 15.42 -6.81 2.02
CA ASP A 193 16.66 -6.41 1.35
C ASP A 193 16.81 -6.96 -0.09
N ARG A 194 15.72 -7.44 -0.69
CA ARG A 194 15.72 -7.79 -2.11
C ARG A 194 15.68 -6.53 -2.95
N PRO A 195 16.54 -6.38 -3.97
CA PRO A 195 16.52 -5.20 -4.83
C PRO A 195 15.14 -4.97 -5.44
N VAL A 196 14.62 -3.75 -5.27
CA VAL A 196 13.36 -3.33 -5.90
C VAL A 196 13.69 -2.88 -7.33
N THR A 197 13.58 -3.82 -8.26
CA THR A 197 13.86 -3.54 -9.67
C THR A 197 12.64 -2.88 -10.30
N VAL A 198 12.75 -1.57 -10.51
CA VAL A 198 11.75 -0.76 -11.21
C VAL A 198 12.31 -0.27 -12.54
N LYS A 199 11.46 -0.24 -13.55
CA LYS A 199 11.76 0.37 -14.84
C LYS A 199 10.56 1.24 -15.25
N PRO A 200 10.79 2.45 -15.76
CA PRO A 200 9.71 3.20 -16.39
C PRO A 200 9.08 2.34 -17.50
N PRO A 201 7.75 2.42 -17.71
CA PRO A 201 7.13 1.83 -18.88
C PRO A 201 7.74 2.39 -20.18
N ALA A 202 7.63 1.64 -21.28
CA ALA A 202 8.09 2.16 -22.57
C ALA A 202 7.25 3.40 -22.95
N PRO A 203 7.84 4.43 -23.58
CA PRO A 203 7.11 5.66 -23.91
C PRO A 203 5.83 5.43 -24.74
N ALA A 204 5.79 4.40 -25.58
CA ALA A 204 4.60 4.04 -26.37
C ALA A 204 3.42 3.51 -25.52
N ASP A 205 3.74 2.99 -24.33
CA ASP A 205 2.80 2.41 -23.36
C ASP A 205 2.38 3.42 -22.29
N VAL A 206 2.76 4.70 -22.43
CA VAL A 206 2.43 5.76 -21.47
C VAL A 206 1.46 6.77 -22.10
N VAL A 207 0.48 7.20 -21.32
CA VAL A 207 -0.34 8.40 -21.58
C VAL A 207 -0.18 9.37 -20.42
N GLN A 208 -0.26 10.67 -20.69
CA GLN A 208 -0.15 11.68 -19.65
C GLN A 208 -1.49 11.83 -18.92
N GLU A 209 -1.49 12.00 -17.60
CA GLU A 209 -2.69 12.27 -16.78
C GLU A 209 -3.63 13.28 -17.45
N LYS A 210 -3.11 14.43 -17.89
CA LYS A 210 -3.91 15.49 -18.54
C LYS A 210 -4.72 15.03 -19.75
N GLU A 211 -4.30 13.97 -20.44
CA GLU A 211 -4.98 13.41 -21.61
C GLU A 211 -6.15 12.49 -21.24
N VAL A 212 -6.16 12.03 -19.99
CA VAL A 212 -7.12 11.08 -19.41
C VAL A 212 -7.73 11.59 -18.10
N ARG A 213 -7.66 12.90 -17.81
CA ARG A 213 -8.19 13.54 -16.60
C ARG A 213 -9.66 13.20 -16.28
N ALA A 214 -10.43 12.79 -17.29
CA ALA A 214 -11.80 12.31 -17.07
C ALA A 214 -11.88 11.02 -16.24
N LEU A 215 -10.78 10.29 -16.05
CA LEU A 215 -10.71 9.13 -15.14
C LEU A 215 -10.67 9.54 -13.66
N ASP A 216 -10.15 10.74 -13.35
CA ASP A 216 -10.00 11.24 -11.98
C ASP A 216 -11.28 11.89 -11.43
N LEU A 217 -12.37 11.92 -12.21
CA LEU A 217 -13.62 12.60 -11.84
C LEU A 217 -14.34 11.99 -10.63
N ALA A 218 -13.95 10.79 -10.19
CA ALA A 218 -14.45 10.22 -8.95
C ALA A 218 -13.90 10.93 -7.69
N SER A 219 -12.75 11.61 -7.78
CA SER A 219 -12.16 12.39 -6.68
C SER A 219 -12.77 13.79 -6.53
N ASP A 220 -13.43 14.30 -7.59
CA ASP A 220 -13.99 15.67 -7.64
C ASP A 220 -15.44 15.75 -7.11
N LEU A 221 -16.02 14.64 -6.67
CA LEU A 221 -17.35 14.68 -6.05
C LEU A 221 -17.25 15.36 -4.68
N PRO A 222 -18.14 16.32 -4.37
CA PRO A 222 -18.19 16.88 -3.03
C PRO A 222 -18.44 15.72 -2.05
N GLY A 223 -17.54 15.58 -1.08
CA GLY A 223 -17.79 14.66 0.04
C GLY A 223 -19.04 15.14 0.76
N ASP A 224 -20.08 14.32 0.72
CA ASP A 224 -21.32 14.53 1.49
C ASP A 224 -21.05 14.50 3.00
#